data_AF-A0A0F7N8Z8-F1
#
_entry.id   AF-A0A0F7N8Z8-F1
#
_cell.length_a   1.000
_cell.length_b   1.000
_cell.length_c   1.000
_cell.angle_alpha   90.00
_cell.angle_beta   90.00
_cell.angle_gamma   90.00
#
_symmetry.space_group_name_H-M   'P 1'
#
loop_
_entity.id
_entity.type
_entity.pdbx_description
1 polymer ?
#
loop_
_entity_poly.entity_id
_entity_poly.type
_entity_poly.pdbx_seq_one_letter_code
_entity_poly.pdbx_strand_id
1 'polypeptide(L)'
;MSSLKLFRTDTVNGGVIEVASRLAEVEADVQGLVEAHMETLLGVRFLASEYGTGPVHGGRIDSLGLDENGSPVVIEYKRGVDAGVINQGLFYLAWLMDHRAEFEHLVRDRLGVTAASQVLWSGPRLICIAGDFTRYDVHAVREHRRSIDLVRYRLFGSDLLGLETVASVRGGMQVARRARRQRVTRAAADAQSAAMMELAGAVDEVLLGLGDGVTRVERKQYRAYQRLRNFACLIPPQQTKVVVYLKADPKDVDLVPGFSRDVSGLGHHGTGDLEVQLRMPRDVERAQDLFRASYAAV
;
A
#
# COMPACT_ATOMS: atom_id res chain seq x y z
N MET A 1 -20.83 -2.71 -13.31
CA MET A 1 -20.06 -3.66 -12.50
C MET A 1 -19.21 -4.45 -13.46
N SER A 2 -17.89 -4.31 -13.40
CA SER A 2 -16.98 -5.12 -14.21
C SER A 2 -17.01 -6.54 -13.68
N SER A 3 -17.42 -7.51 -14.49
CA SER A 3 -17.22 -8.93 -14.18
C SER A 3 -15.93 -9.36 -14.85
N LEU A 4 -14.84 -9.41 -14.08
CA LEU A 4 -13.56 -9.91 -14.57
C LEU A 4 -13.74 -11.37 -15.01
N LYS A 5 -13.54 -11.65 -16.30
CA LYS A 5 -13.55 -13.00 -16.85
C LYS A 5 -12.12 -13.43 -17.13
N LEU A 6 -11.78 -14.64 -16.70
CA LEU A 6 -10.47 -15.24 -16.99
C LEU A 6 -10.63 -16.28 -18.09
N PHE A 7 -9.74 -16.22 -19.08
CA PHE A 7 -9.69 -17.22 -20.15
C PHE A 7 -8.30 -17.84 -20.20
N ARG A 8 -8.23 -19.16 -20.33
CA ARG A 8 -7.01 -19.87 -20.67
C ARG A 8 -6.92 -19.95 -22.20
N THR A 9 -5.85 -19.42 -22.76
CA THR A 9 -5.54 -19.54 -24.19
C THR A 9 -4.60 -20.72 -24.40
N ASP A 10 -5.00 -21.67 -25.23
CA ASP A 10 -4.14 -22.76 -25.69
C ASP A 10 -3.41 -22.29 -26.95
N THR A 11 -2.13 -21.94 -26.80
CA THR A 11 -1.29 -21.46 -27.90
C THR A 11 -0.91 -22.56 -28.89
N VAL A 12 -1.10 -23.84 -28.55
CA VAL A 12 -0.76 -24.99 -29.40
C VAL A 12 -1.95 -25.39 -30.27
N ASN A 13 -3.16 -25.44 -29.70
CA ASN A 13 -4.37 -25.86 -30.42
C ASN A 13 -5.27 -24.69 -30.86
N GLY A 14 -4.90 -23.43 -30.54
CA GLY A 14 -5.66 -22.24 -30.93
C GLY A 14 -7.01 -22.08 -30.21
N GLY A 15 -7.19 -22.77 -29.07
CA GLY A 15 -8.44 -22.76 -28.29
C GLY A 15 -8.46 -21.68 -27.22
N VAL A 16 -9.65 -21.20 -26.86
CA VAL A 16 -9.86 -20.28 -25.73
C VAL A 16 -10.96 -20.86 -24.83
N ILE A 17 -10.65 -21.06 -23.55
CA ILE A 17 -11.55 -21.67 -22.58
C ILE A 17 -11.76 -20.70 -21.41
N GLU A 18 -13.00 -20.31 -21.14
CA GLU A 18 -13.34 -19.52 -19.95
C GLU A 18 -13.08 -20.36 -18.69
N VAL A 19 -12.29 -19.82 -17.76
CA VAL A 19 -12.09 -20.38 -16.43
C VAL A 19 -13.14 -19.77 -15.52
N ALA A 20 -14.13 -20.57 -15.11
CA ALA A 20 -15.22 -20.09 -14.26
C ALA A 20 -14.68 -19.61 -12.90
N SER A 21 -15.12 -18.43 -12.48
CA SER A 21 -14.81 -17.90 -11.15
C SER A 21 -15.70 -18.55 -10.10
N ARG A 22 -15.14 -18.80 -8.91
CA ARG A 22 -15.88 -19.27 -7.73
C ARG A 22 -15.48 -18.49 -6.48
N LEU A 23 -16.30 -18.60 -5.44
CA LEU A 23 -15.95 -18.17 -4.08
C LEU A 23 -15.28 -19.32 -3.32
N ALA A 24 -14.73 -19.01 -2.16
CA ALA A 24 -14.32 -20.03 -1.19
C ALA A 24 -15.54 -20.81 -0.67
N GLU A 25 -15.32 -22.05 -0.23
CA GLU A 25 -16.38 -22.87 0.38
C GLU A 25 -16.74 -22.30 1.76
N VAL A 26 -15.70 -21.97 2.55
CA VAL A 26 -15.84 -21.28 3.84
C VAL A 26 -14.93 -20.05 3.92
N GLU A 27 -15.27 -19.12 4.81
CA GLU A 27 -14.49 -17.90 5.06
C GLU A 27 -13.04 -18.20 5.47
N ALA A 28 -12.85 -19.25 6.27
CA ALA A 28 -11.53 -19.71 6.72
C ALA A 28 -10.60 -20.10 5.57
N ASP A 29 -11.11 -20.54 4.40
CA ASP A 29 -10.26 -20.93 3.27
C ASP A 29 -9.60 -19.70 2.63
N VAL A 30 -10.35 -18.60 2.45
CA VAL A 30 -9.79 -17.35 1.90
C VAL A 30 -8.86 -16.69 2.90
N GLN A 31 -9.22 -16.71 4.19
CA GLN A 31 -8.36 -16.21 5.26
C GLN A 31 -7.03 -16.97 5.29
N GLY A 32 -7.06 -18.31 5.37
CA GLY A 32 -5.84 -19.12 5.43
C GLY A 32 -4.94 -18.94 4.20
N LEU A 33 -5.53 -18.84 3.01
CA LEU A 33 -4.79 -18.58 1.77
C LEU A 33 -4.09 -17.21 1.81
N VAL A 34 -4.80 -16.16 2.27
CA VAL A 34 -4.23 -14.82 2.35
C VAL A 34 -3.17 -14.75 3.44
N GLU A 35 -3.40 -15.31 4.63
CA GLU A 35 -2.43 -15.33 5.73
C GLU A 35 -1.11 -16.01 5.34
N ALA A 36 -1.17 -17.14 4.63
CA ALA A 36 0.02 -17.87 4.17
C ALA A 36 0.90 -17.06 3.19
N HIS A 37 0.31 -16.11 2.46
CA HIS A 37 0.97 -15.35 1.40
C HIS A 37 0.78 -13.84 1.53
N MET A 38 0.50 -13.37 2.74
CA MET A 38 0.00 -12.02 3.02
C MET A 38 0.96 -10.93 2.54
N GLU A 39 2.27 -11.17 2.68
CA GLU A 39 3.29 -10.23 2.25
C GLU A 39 3.31 -10.09 0.73
N THR A 40 3.16 -11.19 -0.01
CA THR A 40 3.10 -11.16 -1.48
C THR A 40 1.82 -10.51 -1.97
N LEU A 41 0.68 -10.91 -1.39
CA LEU A 41 -0.65 -10.50 -1.86
C LEU A 41 -0.98 -9.06 -1.47
N LEU A 42 -0.64 -8.65 -0.24
CA LEU A 42 -1.10 -7.38 0.33
C LEU A 42 0.06 -6.43 0.69
N GLY A 43 1.32 -6.86 0.67
CA GLY A 43 2.44 -6.08 1.21
C GLY A 43 2.37 -5.95 2.74
N VAL A 44 1.78 -6.95 3.40
CA VAL A 44 1.58 -6.95 4.84
C VAL A 44 2.27 -8.16 5.45
N ARG A 45 3.14 -7.91 6.44
CA ARG A 45 3.76 -8.97 7.23
C ARG A 45 2.77 -9.46 8.29
N PHE A 46 2.45 -10.73 8.22
CA PHE A 46 1.50 -11.38 9.12
C PHE A 46 2.01 -11.41 10.57
N LEU A 47 1.12 -11.15 11.54
CA LEU A 47 1.43 -11.15 12.97
C LEU A 47 0.61 -12.18 13.75
N ALA A 48 -0.70 -12.23 13.52
CA ALA A 48 -1.61 -13.13 14.21
C ALA A 48 -2.88 -13.38 13.41
N SER A 49 -3.45 -14.56 13.63
CA SER A 49 -4.76 -14.99 13.13
C SER A 49 -5.72 -15.11 14.32
N GLU A 50 -7.01 -14.86 14.10
CA GLU A 50 -8.08 -15.03 15.07
C GLU A 50 -7.77 -14.36 16.43
N TYR A 51 -7.26 -13.13 16.39
CA TYR A 51 -6.76 -12.42 17.56
C TYR A 51 -7.89 -11.98 18.49
N GLY A 52 -7.93 -12.54 19.70
CA GLY A 52 -8.96 -12.20 20.69
C GLY A 52 -8.77 -10.80 21.28
N THR A 53 -9.85 -10.02 21.37
CA THR A 53 -9.81 -8.63 21.91
C THR A 53 -10.10 -8.55 23.42
N GLY A 54 -9.87 -9.67 24.12
CA GLY A 54 -10.11 -9.81 25.54
C GLY A 54 -11.59 -9.84 25.94
N PRO A 55 -11.89 -10.07 27.23
CA PRO A 55 -13.25 -10.28 27.73
C PRO A 55 -14.14 -9.04 27.69
N VAL A 56 -13.54 -7.84 27.66
CA VAL A 56 -14.29 -6.56 27.66
C VAL A 56 -14.89 -6.26 26.28
N HIS A 57 -14.14 -6.51 25.21
CA HIS A 57 -14.65 -6.33 23.84
C HIS A 57 -15.29 -7.59 23.29
N GLY A 58 -14.89 -8.78 23.76
CA GLY A 58 -15.51 -10.06 23.43
C GLY A 58 -15.47 -10.43 21.95
N GLY A 59 -14.59 -9.78 21.18
CA GLY A 59 -14.47 -9.92 19.74
C GLY A 59 -13.22 -10.69 19.32
N ARG A 60 -13.08 -10.88 18.01
CA ARG A 60 -11.98 -11.60 17.40
C ARG A 60 -11.65 -10.96 16.06
N ILE A 61 -10.41 -10.51 15.93
CA ILE A 61 -9.89 -9.90 14.70
C ILE A 61 -9.40 -11.04 13.81
N ASP A 62 -9.85 -11.11 12.56
CA ASP A 62 -9.52 -12.26 11.71
C ASP A 62 -8.00 -12.34 11.46
N SER A 63 -7.38 -11.23 11.04
CA SER A 63 -5.91 -11.15 10.99
C SER A 63 -5.35 -9.78 11.41
N LEU A 64 -4.17 -9.82 12.02
CA LEU A 64 -3.33 -8.65 12.29
C LEU A 64 -2.04 -8.72 11.48
N GLY A 65 -1.59 -7.56 11.00
CA GLY A 65 -0.36 -7.44 10.25
C GLY A 65 0.31 -6.07 10.33
N LEU A 66 1.48 -5.96 9.72
CA LEU A 66 2.26 -4.72 9.62
C LEU A 66 2.65 -4.46 8.15
N ASP A 67 2.20 -3.34 7.58
CA ASP A 67 2.45 -3.04 6.15
C ASP A 67 3.90 -2.62 5.85
N GLU A 68 4.20 -2.43 4.57
CA GLU A 68 5.49 -1.95 4.04
C GLU A 68 5.95 -0.60 4.63
N ASN A 69 5.02 0.22 5.13
CA ASN A 69 5.28 1.52 5.75
C ASN A 69 5.36 1.45 7.29
N GLY A 70 5.19 0.26 7.86
CA GLY A 70 5.14 0.03 9.30
C GLY A 70 3.79 0.39 9.92
N SER A 71 2.73 0.56 9.15
CA SER A 71 1.39 0.82 9.67
C SER A 71 0.74 -0.46 10.20
N PRO A 72 0.10 -0.42 11.38
CA PRO A 72 -0.74 -1.53 11.84
C PRO A 72 -1.88 -1.80 10.87
N VAL A 73 -2.13 -3.07 10.57
CA VAL A 73 -3.19 -3.50 9.65
C VAL A 73 -4.13 -4.48 10.33
N VAL A 74 -5.43 -4.18 10.25
CA VAL A 74 -6.53 -5.11 10.52
C VAL A 74 -7.02 -5.65 9.18
N ILE A 75 -7.19 -6.96 9.08
CA ILE A 75 -7.77 -7.59 7.90
C ILE A 75 -9.00 -8.38 8.33
N GLU A 76 -10.12 -8.17 7.65
CA GLU A 76 -11.39 -8.85 7.89
C GLU A 76 -11.85 -9.55 6.62
N TYR A 77 -12.34 -10.78 6.74
CA TYR A 77 -12.74 -11.62 5.62
C TYR A 77 -14.23 -11.85 5.59
N LYS A 78 -14.77 -12.00 4.37
CA LYS A 78 -16.12 -12.50 4.13
C LYS A 78 -16.15 -13.41 2.92
N ARG A 79 -16.79 -14.57 3.03
CA ARG A 79 -16.96 -15.48 1.88
C ARG A 79 -17.66 -14.78 0.70
N GLY A 80 -18.74 -14.05 0.97
CA GLY A 80 -19.59 -13.39 -0.03
C GLY A 80 -19.73 -11.89 0.21
N VAL A 81 -20.95 -11.36 0.03
CA VAL A 81 -21.31 -9.99 0.43
C VAL A 81 -21.79 -10.00 1.87
N ASP A 82 -21.31 -9.07 2.68
CA ASP A 82 -21.75 -8.90 4.06
C ASP A 82 -21.82 -7.40 4.40
N ALA A 83 -22.95 -6.97 4.95
CA ALA A 83 -23.20 -5.56 5.27
C ALA A 83 -22.46 -5.08 6.54
N GLY A 84 -21.89 -6.00 7.32
CA GLY A 84 -21.24 -5.74 8.59
C GLY A 84 -19.71 -5.64 8.52
N VAL A 85 -19.07 -6.10 7.44
CA VAL A 85 -17.59 -6.23 7.36
C VAL A 85 -16.85 -4.92 7.65
N ILE A 86 -17.35 -3.79 7.15
CA ILE A 86 -16.73 -2.48 7.39
C ILE A 86 -16.89 -2.07 8.86
N ASN A 87 -18.09 -2.24 9.42
CA ASN A 87 -18.37 -1.86 10.81
C ASN A 87 -17.60 -2.73 11.80
N GLN A 88 -17.49 -4.04 11.52
CA GLN A 88 -16.67 -4.98 12.28
C GLN A 88 -15.19 -4.55 12.24
N GLY A 89 -14.66 -4.30 11.05
CA GLY A 89 -13.28 -3.82 10.90
C GLY A 89 -13.01 -2.48 11.58
N LEU A 90 -13.94 -1.53 11.53
CA LEU A 90 -13.82 -0.25 12.22
C LEU A 90 -13.85 -0.39 13.75
N PHE A 91 -14.67 -1.32 14.26
CA PHE A 91 -14.69 -1.64 15.69
C PHE A 91 -13.32 -2.18 16.14
N TYR A 92 -12.70 -3.07 15.38
CA TYR A 92 -11.37 -3.59 15.70
C TYR A 92 -10.24 -2.59 15.47
N LEU A 93 -10.38 -1.70 14.48
CA LEU A 93 -9.45 -0.61 14.29
C LEU A 93 -9.45 0.35 15.50
N ALA A 94 -10.63 0.60 16.10
CA ALA A 94 -10.73 1.36 17.34
C ALA A 94 -10.05 0.63 18.50
N TRP A 95 -10.34 -0.66 18.67
CA TRP A 95 -9.68 -1.50 19.67
C TRP A 95 -8.15 -1.43 19.56
N LEU A 96 -7.61 -1.61 18.35
CA LEU A 96 -6.18 -1.56 18.06
C LEU A 96 -5.55 -0.23 18.49
N MET A 97 -6.28 0.87 18.30
CA MET A 97 -5.81 2.20 18.65
C MET A 97 -5.77 2.46 20.16
N ASP A 98 -6.62 1.77 20.92
CA ASP A 98 -6.63 1.78 22.39
C ASP A 98 -5.59 0.80 22.99
N HIS A 99 -5.17 -0.22 22.23
CA HIS A 99 -4.29 -1.31 22.68
C HIS A 99 -2.91 -1.29 21.98
N ARG A 100 -2.33 -0.11 21.80
CA ARG A 100 -1.06 0.07 21.06
C ARG A 100 0.12 -0.71 21.62
N ALA A 101 0.25 -0.73 22.95
CA ALA A 101 1.36 -1.41 23.62
C ALA A 101 1.32 -2.93 23.37
N GLU A 102 0.11 -3.50 23.34
CA GLU A 102 -0.11 -4.92 23.08
C GLU A 102 0.29 -5.27 21.64
N PHE A 103 -0.13 -4.44 20.67
CA PHE A 103 0.30 -4.60 19.27
C PHE A 103 1.81 -4.42 19.09
N GLU A 104 2.43 -3.41 19.73
CA GLU A 104 3.89 -3.21 19.67
C GLU A 104 4.66 -4.40 20.25
N HIS A 105 4.13 -5.04 21.29
CA HIS A 105 4.68 -6.27 21.84
C HIS A 105 4.57 -7.42 20.84
N LEU A 106 3.41 -7.60 20.21
CA LEU A 106 3.21 -8.60 19.16
C LEU A 106 4.19 -8.40 17.99
N VAL A 107 4.37 -7.16 17.52
CA VAL A 107 5.34 -6.83 16.47
C VAL A 107 6.77 -7.17 16.91
N ARG A 108 7.13 -6.84 18.16
CA ARG A 108 8.46 -7.15 18.70
C ARG A 108 8.74 -8.64 18.71
N ASP A 109 7.75 -9.44 19.14
CA ASP A 109 7.90 -10.88 19.29
C ASP A 109 7.98 -11.58 17.94
N ARG A 110 7.23 -11.09 16.94
CA ARG A 110 7.19 -11.68 15.59
C ARG A 110 8.26 -11.17 14.64
N LEU A 111 8.56 -9.87 14.70
CA LEU A 111 9.38 -9.16 13.70
C LEU A 111 10.59 -8.43 14.29
N GLY A 112 10.79 -8.51 15.61
CA GLY A 112 11.93 -7.95 16.31
C GLY A 112 11.78 -6.48 16.72
N VAL A 113 12.73 -6.02 17.55
CA VAL A 113 12.73 -4.69 18.18
C VAL A 113 12.77 -3.56 17.14
N THR A 114 13.51 -3.73 16.05
CA THR A 114 13.62 -2.72 15.00
C THR A 114 12.26 -2.43 14.35
N ALA A 115 11.49 -3.47 14.02
CA ALA A 115 10.16 -3.30 13.44
C ALA A 115 9.19 -2.63 14.43
N ALA A 116 9.21 -3.05 15.70
CA ALA A 116 8.39 -2.47 16.76
C ALA A 116 8.67 -0.97 16.96
N SER A 117 9.94 -0.55 16.86
CA SER A 117 10.32 0.86 16.99
C SER A 117 9.87 1.76 15.83
N GLN A 118 9.41 1.15 14.73
CA GLN A 118 9.05 1.83 13.49
C GLN A 118 7.55 1.85 13.21
N VAL A 119 6.72 1.35 14.14
CA VAL A 119 5.27 1.29 13.98
C VAL A 119 4.67 2.69 13.75
N LEU A 120 3.83 2.81 12.73
CA LEU A 120 3.20 4.05 12.28
C LEU A 120 1.75 4.14 12.79
N TRP A 121 1.57 4.66 14.00
CA TRP A 121 0.25 4.84 14.58
C TRP A 121 -0.61 5.94 13.94
N SER A 122 -0.04 6.80 13.10
CA SER A 122 -0.78 7.86 12.43
C SER A 122 -1.60 7.37 11.24
N GLY A 123 -1.37 6.15 10.76
CA GLY A 123 -2.02 5.61 9.57
C GLY A 123 -2.40 4.15 9.66
N PRO A 124 -3.09 3.68 10.74
CA PRO A 124 -3.54 2.30 10.80
C PRO A 124 -4.53 2.04 9.65
N ARG A 125 -4.47 0.82 9.12
CA ARG A 125 -5.14 0.41 7.89
C ARG A 125 -6.13 -0.71 8.15
N LEU A 126 -7.28 -0.63 7.51
CA LEU A 126 -8.27 -1.71 7.46
C LEU A 126 -8.33 -2.24 6.03
N ILE A 127 -8.18 -3.55 5.85
CA ILE A 127 -8.38 -4.24 4.57
C ILE A 127 -9.55 -5.21 4.73
N CYS A 128 -10.65 -4.97 4.04
CA CYS A 128 -11.78 -5.89 4.00
C CYS A 128 -11.67 -6.74 2.72
N ILE A 129 -11.60 -8.07 2.85
CA ILE A 129 -11.52 -9.00 1.73
C ILE A 129 -12.82 -9.78 1.62
N ALA A 130 -13.56 -9.59 0.53
CA ALA A 130 -14.90 -10.15 0.39
C ALA A 130 -15.19 -10.69 -1.01
N GLY A 131 -16.22 -11.54 -1.12
CA GLY A 131 -16.71 -12.01 -2.41
C GLY A 131 -17.33 -10.87 -3.23
N ASP A 132 -18.00 -9.90 -2.61
CA ASP A 132 -18.34 -8.66 -3.30
C ASP A 132 -18.67 -7.57 -2.28
N PHE A 133 -18.83 -6.34 -2.78
CA PHE A 133 -19.27 -5.20 -2.00
C PHE A 133 -20.47 -4.54 -2.67
N THR A 134 -21.40 -4.05 -1.87
CA THR A 134 -22.50 -3.24 -2.38
C THR A 134 -22.00 -1.84 -2.73
N ARG A 135 -22.77 -1.11 -3.54
CA ARG A 135 -22.52 0.32 -3.79
C ARG A 135 -22.53 1.17 -2.51
N TYR A 136 -23.23 0.71 -1.48
CA TYR A 136 -23.33 1.41 -0.20
C TYR A 136 -22.05 1.24 0.60
N ASP A 137 -21.45 0.06 0.59
CA ASP A 137 -20.15 -0.21 1.23
C ASP A 137 -19.06 0.68 0.61
N VAL A 138 -19.02 0.72 -0.73
CA VAL A 138 -18.08 1.56 -1.49
C VAL A 138 -18.28 3.06 -1.20
N HIS A 139 -19.51 3.49 -0.95
CA HIS A 139 -19.79 4.87 -0.56
C HIS A 139 -19.38 5.13 0.89
N ALA A 140 -19.75 4.24 1.82
CA ALA A 140 -19.50 4.39 3.25
C ALA A 140 -18.01 4.58 3.56
N VAL A 141 -17.14 3.79 2.93
CA VAL A 141 -15.68 3.91 3.17
C VAL A 141 -15.14 5.31 2.87
N ARG A 142 -15.74 6.06 1.94
CA ARG A 142 -15.30 7.42 1.58
C ARG A 142 -15.58 8.45 2.68
N GLU A 143 -16.55 8.18 3.55
CA GLU A 143 -16.96 9.09 4.63
C GLU A 143 -16.14 8.89 5.91
N HIS A 144 -15.55 7.70 6.13
CA HIS A 144 -14.93 7.34 7.40
C HIS A 144 -13.60 8.03 7.70
N ARG A 145 -12.97 8.74 6.74
CA ARG A 145 -11.64 9.40 6.89
C ARG A 145 -10.56 8.49 7.51
N ARG A 146 -10.65 7.18 7.29
CA ARG A 146 -9.70 6.14 7.70
C ARG A 146 -9.08 5.49 6.46
N SER A 147 -7.94 4.83 6.64
CA SER A 147 -7.31 4.08 5.56
C SER A 147 -8.03 2.75 5.41
N ILE A 148 -8.94 2.66 4.43
CA ILE A 148 -9.77 1.47 4.22
C ILE A 148 -9.65 1.01 2.78
N ASP A 149 -9.32 -0.27 2.59
CA ASP A 149 -9.32 -0.94 1.30
C ASP A 149 -10.41 -2.01 1.27
N LEU A 150 -11.25 -1.95 0.24
CA LEU A 150 -12.21 -3.00 -0.08
C LEU A 150 -11.65 -3.82 -1.23
N VAL A 151 -11.32 -5.08 -0.97
CA VAL A 151 -10.69 -5.98 -1.93
C VAL A 151 -11.62 -7.14 -2.25
N ARG A 152 -12.04 -7.23 -3.51
CA ARG A 152 -12.84 -8.35 -4.01
C ARG A 152 -11.91 -9.51 -4.33
N TYR A 153 -12.23 -10.71 -3.87
CA TYR A 153 -11.51 -11.92 -4.26
C TYR A 153 -12.34 -12.81 -5.21
N ARG A 154 -11.65 -13.52 -6.11
CA ARG A 154 -12.22 -14.55 -6.98
C ARG A 154 -11.22 -15.71 -7.09
N LEU A 155 -11.69 -16.94 -6.93
CA LEU A 155 -10.88 -18.14 -7.21
C LEU A 155 -11.18 -18.62 -8.63
N PHE A 156 -10.17 -19.08 -9.35
CA PHE A 156 -10.32 -19.64 -10.69
C PHE A 156 -9.62 -21.00 -10.74
N GLY A 157 -10.35 -22.04 -11.12
CA GLY A 157 -9.83 -23.41 -11.06
C GLY A 157 -9.38 -23.81 -9.65
N SER A 158 -8.22 -24.47 -9.56
CA SER A 158 -7.64 -24.99 -8.32
C SER A 158 -6.50 -24.15 -7.75
N ASP A 159 -5.92 -23.24 -8.53
CA ASP A 159 -4.60 -22.66 -8.27
C ASP A 159 -4.50 -21.15 -8.50
N LEU A 160 -5.57 -20.49 -8.98
CA LEU A 160 -5.53 -19.07 -9.30
C LEU A 160 -6.44 -18.26 -8.36
N LEU A 161 -5.86 -17.19 -7.79
CA LEU A 161 -6.54 -16.19 -6.98
C LEU A 161 -6.47 -14.83 -7.70
N GLY A 162 -7.63 -14.22 -7.92
CA GLY A 162 -7.75 -12.83 -8.33
C GLY A 162 -8.10 -11.95 -7.14
N LEU A 163 -7.38 -10.84 -6.98
CA LEU A 163 -7.69 -9.76 -6.03
C LEU A 163 -7.91 -8.48 -6.82
N GLU A 164 -9.00 -7.78 -6.52
CA GLU A 164 -9.37 -6.52 -7.15
C GLU A 164 -9.70 -5.49 -6.07
N THR A 165 -8.96 -4.38 -6.01
CA THR A 165 -9.30 -3.26 -5.13
C THR A 165 -10.52 -2.53 -5.69
N VAL A 166 -11.67 -2.71 -5.04
CA VAL A 166 -12.95 -2.08 -5.42
C VAL A 166 -13.00 -0.62 -4.96
N ALA A 167 -12.43 -0.34 -3.80
CA ALA A 167 -12.29 1.01 -3.27
C ALA A 167 -11.06 1.09 -2.35
N SER A 168 -10.38 2.23 -2.38
CA SER A 168 -9.30 2.57 -1.44
C SER A 168 -9.51 4.00 -0.99
N VAL A 169 -9.58 4.22 0.32
CA VAL A 169 -9.78 5.54 0.93
C VAL A 169 -8.62 5.86 1.84
N ARG A 170 -8.22 7.13 1.86
CA ARG A 170 -7.13 7.63 2.71
C ARG A 170 -7.62 7.92 4.13
N GLY A 171 -6.85 7.44 5.10
CA GLY A 171 -6.90 7.93 6.47
C GLY A 171 -5.98 9.12 6.64
N GLY A 172 -6.53 10.30 6.88
CA GLY A 172 -5.72 11.49 7.11
C GLY A 172 -6.54 12.66 7.64
N MET A 173 -6.18 13.14 8.83
CA MET A 173 -6.50 14.50 9.24
C MET A 173 -5.67 15.41 8.34
N GLN A 174 -6.30 16.27 7.54
CA GLN A 174 -5.58 17.35 6.87
C GLN A 174 -4.95 18.21 7.97
N VAL A 175 -3.66 18.01 8.24
CA VAL A 175 -2.91 18.93 9.08
C VAL A 175 -2.75 20.18 8.25
N ALA A 176 -3.60 21.18 8.51
CA ALA A 176 -3.48 22.51 7.93
C ALA A 176 -2.05 22.99 8.17
N ARG A 177 -1.29 23.14 7.09
CA ARG A 177 0.13 23.48 7.13
C ARG A 177 0.27 24.91 7.65
N ARG A 178 0.48 25.10 8.96
CA ARG A 178 0.86 26.40 9.52
C ARG A 178 2.28 26.72 9.08
N ALA A 179 2.40 27.51 8.02
CA ALA A 179 3.67 28.03 7.52
C ALA A 179 4.28 28.98 8.57
N ARG A 180 5.26 28.51 9.35
CA ARG A 180 6.08 29.37 10.20
C ARG A 180 7.14 30.03 9.34
N ARG A 181 6.92 31.31 8.99
CA ARG A 181 7.93 32.15 8.34
C ARG A 181 9.05 32.46 9.34
N GLN A 182 10.28 32.08 9.01
CA GLN A 182 11.49 32.70 9.55
C GLN A 182 12.34 33.22 8.38
N ARG A 183 12.71 34.49 8.49
CA ARG A 183 13.62 35.30 7.64
C ARG A 183 14.94 35.41 8.46
N VAL A 184 16.19 35.46 7.99
CA VAL A 184 16.87 35.77 6.72
C VAL A 184 18.23 35.05 6.73
N THR A 185 18.71 34.54 5.58
CA THR A 185 20.09 34.62 5.00
C THR A 185 20.37 33.37 4.14
N ARG A 186 20.30 33.47 2.79
CA ARG A 186 21.01 32.62 1.76
C ARG A 186 20.33 32.63 0.37
N ALA A 187 20.36 33.74 -0.37
CA ALA A 187 19.64 33.87 -1.66
C ALA A 187 19.92 32.77 -2.72
N ALA A 188 21.13 32.20 -2.79
CA ALA A 188 21.46 31.14 -3.77
C ALA A 188 21.15 29.71 -3.28
N ALA A 189 21.43 29.40 -2.00
CA ALA A 189 21.08 28.09 -1.44
C ALA A 189 19.57 27.94 -1.24
N ASP A 190 18.87 29.05 -0.97
CA ASP A 190 17.42 29.11 -0.89
C ASP A 190 16.79 28.84 -2.27
N ALA A 191 17.37 29.36 -3.36
CA ALA A 191 16.90 29.12 -4.71
C ALA A 191 17.08 27.66 -5.16
N GLN A 192 18.24 27.06 -4.90
CA GLN A 192 18.48 25.65 -5.21
C GLN A 192 17.57 24.72 -4.38
N SER A 193 17.41 25.02 -3.09
CA SER A 193 16.47 24.31 -2.22
C SER A 193 15.02 24.43 -2.71
N ALA A 194 14.62 25.64 -3.15
CA ALA A 194 13.30 25.86 -3.75
C ALA A 194 13.11 25.04 -5.03
N ALA A 195 14.10 25.01 -5.92
CA ALA A 195 14.05 24.21 -7.15
C ALA A 195 13.91 22.71 -6.86
N MET A 196 14.64 22.17 -5.87
CA MET A 196 14.52 20.76 -5.49
C MET A 196 13.18 20.44 -4.80
N MET A 197 12.63 21.40 -4.05
CA MET A 197 11.27 21.27 -3.50
C MET A 197 10.19 21.28 -4.59
N GLU A 198 10.34 22.15 -5.60
CA GLU A 198 9.45 22.22 -6.75
C GLU A 198 9.53 20.93 -7.58
N LEU A 199 10.75 20.42 -7.82
CA LEU A 199 10.97 19.15 -8.51
C LEU A 199 10.29 17.98 -7.77
N ALA A 200 10.43 17.92 -6.45
CA ALA A 200 9.74 16.91 -5.65
C ALA A 200 8.21 17.09 -5.64
N GLY A 201 7.72 18.33 -5.76
CA GLY A 201 6.30 18.62 -5.95
C GLY A 201 5.78 18.08 -7.28
N ALA A 202 6.51 18.31 -8.37
CA ALA A 202 6.18 17.76 -9.68
C ALA A 202 6.16 16.22 -9.66
N VAL A 203 7.10 15.58 -8.98
CA VAL A 203 7.11 14.12 -8.80
C VAL A 203 5.90 13.65 -7.98
N ASP A 204 5.55 14.35 -6.90
CA ASP A 204 4.38 14.05 -6.06
C ASP A 204 3.10 14.09 -6.91
N GLU A 205 2.91 15.13 -7.72
CA GLU A 205 1.77 15.26 -8.62
C GLU A 205 1.70 14.13 -9.65
N VAL A 206 2.82 13.81 -10.30
CA VAL A 206 2.87 12.73 -11.29
C VAL A 206 2.53 11.39 -10.65
N LEU A 207 3.17 11.03 -9.53
CA LEU A 207 2.94 9.75 -8.85
C LEU A 207 1.49 9.63 -8.34
N LEU A 208 0.91 10.71 -7.81
CA LEU A 208 -0.49 10.76 -7.39
C LEU A 208 -1.46 10.65 -8.57
N GLY A 209 -1.06 11.14 -9.75
CA GLY A 209 -1.87 11.15 -10.97
C GLY A 209 -1.77 9.88 -11.83
N LEU A 210 -0.98 8.88 -11.45
CA LEU A 210 -0.82 7.65 -12.25
C LEU A 210 -2.10 6.79 -12.32
N GLY A 211 -3.01 6.93 -11.36
CA GLY A 211 -4.31 6.28 -11.43
C GLY A 211 -5.14 6.45 -10.18
N ASP A 212 -6.39 6.00 -10.26
CA ASP A 212 -7.33 6.06 -9.16
C ASP A 212 -6.86 5.20 -7.97
N GLY A 213 -7.19 5.65 -6.75
CA GLY A 213 -6.89 4.91 -5.52
C GLY A 213 -5.42 4.95 -5.09
N VAL A 214 -4.54 5.71 -5.76
CA VAL A 214 -3.19 5.96 -5.23
C VAL A 214 -3.31 6.72 -3.90
N THR A 215 -2.59 6.26 -2.89
CA THR A 215 -2.47 6.90 -1.57
C THR A 215 -1.03 7.29 -1.27
N ARG A 216 -0.85 8.32 -0.42
CA ARG A 216 0.48 8.76 0.04
C ARG A 216 0.59 8.58 1.55
N VAL A 217 1.66 7.95 1.99
CA VAL A 217 2.00 7.77 3.41
C VAL A 217 3.27 8.53 3.75
N GLU A 218 3.20 9.41 4.76
CA GLU A 218 4.36 10.18 5.20
C GLU A 218 5.15 9.42 6.27
N ARG A 219 6.45 9.19 5.99
CA ARG A 219 7.43 8.65 6.94
C ARG A 219 8.50 9.70 7.21
N LYS A 220 9.29 9.49 8.26
CA LYS A 220 10.38 10.42 8.62
C LYS A 220 11.42 10.57 7.48
N GLN A 221 11.68 9.49 6.75
CA GLN A 221 12.77 9.40 5.77
C GLN A 221 12.30 9.40 4.31
N TYR A 222 11.00 9.25 4.06
CA TYR A 222 10.44 9.15 2.71
C TYR A 222 8.92 9.40 2.71
N ARG A 223 8.37 9.63 1.52
CA ARG A 223 6.93 9.59 1.25
C ARG A 223 6.66 8.39 0.36
N ALA A 224 5.86 7.45 0.84
CA ALA A 224 5.46 6.29 0.04
C ALA A 224 4.21 6.61 -0.76
N TYR A 225 4.14 6.07 -1.98
CA TYR A 225 2.97 6.08 -2.85
C TYR A 225 2.55 4.64 -3.04
N GLN A 226 1.30 4.34 -2.71
CA GLN A 226 0.81 2.98 -2.63
C GLN A 226 -0.61 2.84 -3.17
N ARG A 227 -0.93 1.64 -3.64
CA ARG A 227 -2.32 1.16 -3.77
C ARG A 227 -2.55 0.15 -2.66
N LEU A 228 -2.67 -1.13 -3.02
CA LEU A 228 -2.59 -2.23 -2.08
C LEU A 228 -1.18 -2.31 -1.46
N ARG A 229 -0.15 -2.09 -2.30
CA ARG A 229 1.28 -2.10 -1.96
C ARG A 229 1.97 -0.81 -2.42
N ASN A 230 3.14 -0.52 -1.85
CA ASN A 230 3.98 0.59 -2.25
C ASN A 230 4.57 0.37 -3.66
N PHE A 231 4.39 1.33 -4.57
CA PHE A 231 5.08 1.33 -5.86
C PHE A 231 6.18 2.38 -5.97
N ALA A 232 6.17 3.41 -5.13
CA ALA A 232 7.22 4.42 -5.14
C ALA A 232 7.50 4.96 -3.75
N CYS A 233 8.76 5.30 -3.48
CA CYS A 233 9.19 6.00 -2.28
C CYS A 233 10.02 7.23 -2.67
N LEU A 234 9.47 8.42 -2.44
CA LEU A 234 10.13 9.70 -2.66
C LEU A 234 10.93 10.10 -1.41
N ILE A 235 12.24 10.22 -1.55
CA ILE A 235 13.13 10.70 -0.49
C ILE A 235 13.02 12.24 -0.40
N PRO A 236 13.09 12.84 0.82
CA PRO A 236 13.16 14.28 0.95
C PRO A 236 14.22 14.90 0.03
N PRO A 237 13.91 16.05 -0.60
CA PRO A 237 14.83 16.67 -1.56
C PRO A 237 16.22 16.86 -0.97
N GLN A 238 17.25 16.44 -1.70
CA GLN A 238 18.65 16.68 -1.36
C GLN A 238 19.11 17.99 -2.00
N GLN A 239 20.36 18.42 -1.74
CA GLN A 239 20.86 19.69 -2.28
C GLN A 239 20.86 19.75 -3.81
N THR A 240 21.13 18.63 -4.47
CA THR A 240 21.35 18.60 -5.92
C THR A 240 20.44 17.64 -6.67
N LYS A 241 19.63 16.86 -5.95
CA LYS A 241 18.78 15.83 -6.55
C LYS A 241 17.58 15.48 -5.69
N VAL A 242 16.57 14.94 -6.35
CA VAL A 242 15.46 14.19 -5.78
C VAL A 242 15.68 12.72 -6.12
N VAL A 243 15.40 11.83 -5.16
CA VAL A 243 15.55 10.38 -5.34
C VAL A 243 14.19 9.72 -5.16
N VAL A 244 13.86 8.83 -6.09
CA VAL A 244 12.67 7.98 -6.03
C VAL A 244 13.11 6.53 -6.12
N TYR A 245 12.71 5.72 -5.15
CA TYR A 245 12.81 4.27 -5.25
C TYR A 245 11.53 3.71 -5.85
N LEU A 246 11.65 2.78 -6.78
CA LEU A 246 10.56 2.19 -7.55
C LEU A 246 10.55 0.68 -7.34
N LYS A 247 9.34 0.09 -7.28
CA LYS A 247 9.09 -1.34 -7.15
C LYS A 247 9.29 -2.12 -8.46
N ALA A 248 9.35 -1.43 -9.60
CA ALA A 248 9.74 -2.05 -10.88
C ALA A 248 11.07 -2.81 -10.72
N ASP A 249 11.15 -4.03 -11.25
CA ASP A 249 12.37 -4.84 -11.18
C ASP A 249 13.48 -4.15 -12.00
N PRO A 250 14.63 -3.82 -11.40
CA PRO A 250 15.76 -3.24 -12.12
C PRO A 250 16.25 -4.08 -13.31
N LYS A 251 15.98 -5.39 -13.34
CA LYS A 251 16.34 -6.30 -14.45
C LYS A 251 15.50 -6.10 -15.70
N ASP A 252 14.29 -5.55 -15.56
CA ASP A 252 13.37 -5.28 -16.66
C ASP A 252 13.55 -3.87 -17.24
N VAL A 253 14.58 -3.14 -16.79
CA VAL A 253 14.82 -1.74 -17.12
C VAL A 253 16.24 -1.53 -17.64
N ASP A 254 16.37 -0.78 -18.73
CA ASP A 254 17.66 -0.28 -19.20
C ASP A 254 18.22 0.77 -18.24
N LEU A 255 19.13 0.36 -17.36
CA LEU A 255 19.74 1.24 -16.37
C LEU A 255 20.67 2.27 -17.03
N VAL A 256 20.48 3.54 -16.68
CA VAL A 256 21.28 4.64 -17.22
C VAL A 256 22.14 5.27 -16.13
N PRO A 257 23.48 5.22 -16.25
CA PRO A 257 24.39 5.80 -15.26
C PRO A 257 24.05 7.26 -14.93
N GLY A 258 23.94 7.54 -13.62
CA GLY A 258 23.60 8.87 -13.11
C GLY A 258 22.10 9.20 -13.09
N PHE A 259 21.25 8.38 -13.72
CA PHE A 259 19.80 8.54 -13.73
C PHE A 259 19.07 7.38 -13.04
N SER A 260 19.39 6.13 -13.37
CA SER A 260 18.81 4.94 -12.73
C SER A 260 19.88 3.94 -12.30
N ARG A 261 19.59 3.19 -11.23
CA ARG A 261 20.50 2.22 -10.64
C ARG A 261 19.74 1.10 -9.93
N ASP A 262 20.25 -0.12 -10.06
CA ASP A 262 19.87 -1.25 -9.20
C ASP A 262 20.52 -1.10 -7.81
N VAL A 263 19.68 -1.03 -6.79
CA VAL A 263 20.08 -0.99 -5.38
C VAL A 263 19.66 -2.24 -4.61
N SER A 264 19.33 -3.34 -5.31
CA SER A 264 19.03 -4.64 -4.72
C SER A 264 20.14 -5.08 -3.76
N GLY A 265 19.77 -5.43 -2.54
CA GLY A 265 20.72 -5.85 -1.49
C GLY A 265 21.55 -4.71 -0.89
N LEU A 266 21.37 -3.46 -1.34
CA LEU A 266 21.90 -2.28 -0.66
C LEU A 266 20.85 -1.79 0.34
N GLY A 267 21.26 -1.49 1.57
CA GLY A 267 20.35 -0.88 2.53
C GLY A 267 19.94 0.52 2.08
N HIS A 268 18.64 0.76 1.87
CA HIS A 268 18.08 2.07 1.57
C HIS A 268 16.78 2.34 2.32
N HIS A 269 16.27 3.56 2.23
CA HIS A 269 15.00 3.96 2.84
C HIS A 269 13.84 3.73 1.89
N GLY A 270 12.70 3.26 2.41
CA GLY A 270 11.53 2.95 1.60
C GLY A 270 11.59 1.55 1.01
N THR A 271 10.77 1.32 -0.02
CA THR A 271 10.65 0.04 -0.72
C THR A 271 10.99 0.18 -2.20
N GLY A 272 11.41 -0.93 -2.81
CA GLY A 272 11.70 -1.03 -4.24
C GLY A 272 13.19 -0.85 -4.53
N ASP A 273 13.70 -1.67 -5.43
CA ASP A 273 15.14 -1.81 -5.68
C ASP A 273 15.65 -0.98 -6.86
N LEU A 274 14.76 -0.26 -7.57
CA LEU A 274 15.14 0.64 -8.65
C LEU A 274 15.24 2.08 -8.14
N GLU A 275 16.47 2.60 -8.02
CA GLU A 275 16.72 4.00 -7.70
C GLU A 275 16.66 4.87 -8.96
N VAL A 276 15.90 5.97 -8.92
CA VAL A 276 15.87 7.01 -9.94
C VAL A 276 16.26 8.36 -9.34
N GLN A 277 17.25 9.01 -9.95
CA GLN A 277 17.79 10.30 -9.52
C GLN A 277 17.39 11.41 -10.49
N LEU A 278 16.68 12.41 -9.97
CA LEU A 278 16.12 13.53 -10.73
C LEU A 278 16.79 14.83 -10.29
N ARG A 279 17.25 15.65 -11.23
CA ARG A 279 17.96 16.91 -10.98
C ARG A 279 17.29 18.11 -11.63
N MET A 280 16.49 17.87 -12.67
CA MET A 280 15.77 18.92 -13.40
C MET A 280 14.38 18.43 -13.82
N PRO A 281 13.44 19.35 -14.16
CA PRO A 281 12.08 18.97 -14.56
C PRO A 281 12.01 17.96 -15.72
N ARG A 282 12.92 18.04 -16.69
CA ARG A 282 13.01 17.08 -17.81
C ARG A 282 13.29 15.64 -17.36
N ASP A 283 13.94 15.46 -16.22
CA ASP A 283 14.16 14.12 -15.67
C ASP A 283 12.85 13.48 -15.21
N VAL A 284 11.87 14.29 -14.76
CA VAL A 284 10.53 13.81 -14.39
C VAL A 284 9.77 13.31 -15.61
N GLU A 285 9.83 14.07 -16.72
CA GLU A 285 9.25 13.66 -18.00
C GLU A 285 9.86 12.33 -18.47
N ARG A 286 11.19 12.23 -18.40
CA ARG A 286 11.93 11.01 -18.75
C ARG A 286 11.60 9.82 -17.84
N ALA A 287 11.32 10.06 -16.56
CA ALA A 287 11.02 9.01 -15.59
C ALA A 287 9.57 8.49 -15.65
N GLN A 288 8.69 9.10 -16.45
CA GLN A 288 7.26 8.73 -16.49
C GLN A 288 7.04 7.25 -16.80
N ASP A 289 7.81 6.67 -17.72
CA ASP A 289 7.65 5.25 -18.07
C ASP A 289 8.10 4.32 -16.95
N LEU A 290 9.15 4.69 -16.20
CA LEU A 290 9.56 3.96 -14.99
C LEU A 290 8.50 4.07 -13.89
N PHE A 291 7.89 5.24 -13.73
CA PHE A 291 6.80 5.42 -12.77
C PHE A 291 5.58 4.57 -13.13
N ARG A 292 5.21 4.51 -14.41
CA ARG A 292 4.12 3.65 -14.91
C ARG A 292 4.45 2.17 -14.75
N ALA A 293 5.67 1.75 -15.09
CA ALA A 293 6.11 0.37 -14.92
C ALA A 293 6.04 -0.05 -13.44
N SER A 294 6.52 0.82 -12.54
CA SER A 294 6.44 0.58 -11.10
C SER A 294 5.00 0.52 -10.59
N TYR A 295 4.14 1.41 -11.07
CA TYR A 295 2.71 1.39 -10.76
C TYR A 295 2.02 0.13 -11.27
N ALA A 296 2.41 -0.41 -12.43
CA ALA A 296 1.85 -1.66 -12.95
C ALA A 296 2.31 -2.91 -12.17
N ALA A 297 3.46 -2.83 -11.49
CA ALA A 297 4.02 -3.95 -10.73
C ALA A 297 3.33 -4.24 -9.39
N VAL A 298 2.44 -3.36 -8.90
CA VAL A 298 1.87 -3.44 -7.54
C VAL A 298 0.40 -3.82 -7.45
#